data_AF-A0A0D2RXS9-F1
#
_entry.id   AF-A0A0D2RXS9-F1
#
_cell.length_a   1.000
_cell.length_b   1.000
_cell.length_c   1.000
_cell.angle_alpha   90.00
_cell.angle_beta   90.00
_cell.angle_gamma   90.00
#
_symmetry.space_group_name_H-M   'P 1'
#
loop_
_entity.id
_entity.type
_entity.pdbx_description
1 polymer ?
#
loop_
_entity_poly.entity_id
_entity_poly.type
_entity_poly.pdbx_seq_one_letter_code
_entity_poly.pdbx_strand_id
1 'polypeptide(L)'
;MDNQIIEHTTLHLIVEIDDMMEVALLKHQSVVSHPLGMLLANWRSLINKVWVIEVRHIIHEGNKFTDHLANLAQESNNGFIILESPFESCSFTRNRCLW
;
A
#
# COMPACT_ATOMS: atom_id res chain seq x y z
N MET A 1 -26.18 33.69 -4.82
CA MET A 1 -25.11 33.17 -3.95
C MET A 1 -25.12 31.68 -4.19
N ASP A 2 -24.30 31.24 -5.14
CA ASP A 2 -24.29 29.86 -5.60
C ASP A 2 -23.56 29.01 -4.59
N ASN A 3 -24.30 28.15 -3.89
CA ASN A 3 -23.73 27.11 -3.05
C ASN A 3 -23.11 26.04 -3.96
N GLN A 4 -21.84 26.22 -4.31
CA GLN A 4 -21.03 25.14 -4.87
C GLN A 4 -20.85 24.10 -3.77
N ILE A 5 -21.64 23.03 -3.84
CA ILE A 5 -21.37 21.79 -3.12
C ILE A 5 -20.10 21.23 -3.77
N ILE A 6 -18.97 21.41 -3.09
CA ILE A 6 -17.72 20.74 -3.46
C ILE A 6 -17.93 19.27 -3.13
N GLU A 7 -18.29 18.46 -4.14
CA GLU A 7 -18.19 17.00 -4.02
C GLU A 7 -16.72 16.67 -3.80
N HIS A 8 -16.36 16.34 -2.55
CA HIS A 8 -15.06 15.79 -2.24
C HIS A 8 -14.97 14.41 -2.90
N THR A 9 -14.33 14.34 -4.07
CA THR A 9 -14.02 13.07 -4.75
C THR A 9 -13.21 12.20 -3.79
N THR A 10 -13.85 11.18 -3.25
CA THR A 10 -13.19 10.25 -2.34
C THR A 10 -12.39 9.25 -3.16
N LEU A 11 -11.09 9.16 -2.91
CA LEU A 11 -10.23 8.24 -3.64
C LEU A 11 -10.33 6.84 -3.02
N HIS A 12 -10.40 5.81 -3.84
CA HIS A 12 -10.42 4.42 -3.36
C HIS A 12 -9.03 3.81 -3.52
N LEU A 13 -8.45 3.32 -2.42
CA LEU A 13 -7.15 2.63 -2.39
C LEU A 13 -7.36 1.17 -2.01
N ILE A 14 -6.89 0.26 -2.86
CA ILE A 14 -6.81 -1.17 -2.53
C ILE A 14 -5.37 -1.47 -2.12
N VAL A 15 -5.19 -2.05 -0.95
CA VAL A 15 -3.89 -2.45 -0.41
C VAL A 15 -3.87 -3.98 -0.33
N GLU A 16 -2.99 -4.58 -1.14
CA GLU A 16 -2.77 -6.03 -1.19
C GLU A 16 -1.53 -6.39 -0.40
N ILE A 17 -1.66 -7.34 0.53
CA ILE A 17 -0.59 -7.78 1.43
C ILE A 17 -0.62 -9.30 1.50
N ASP A 18 0.53 -9.94 1.43
CA ASP A 18 0.67 -11.39 1.49
C ASP A 18 0.92 -11.94 2.90
N ASP A 19 1.21 -11.08 3.87
CA ASP A 19 1.21 -11.41 5.29
C ASP A 19 -0.18 -11.23 5.92
N MET A 20 -0.78 -12.36 6.35
CA MET A 20 -2.11 -12.35 6.97
C MET A 20 -2.15 -11.61 8.31
N MET A 21 -1.03 -11.57 9.05
CA MET A 21 -0.96 -10.87 10.32
C MET A 21 -0.93 -9.36 10.14
N GLU A 22 -0.21 -8.87 9.14
CA GLU A 22 -0.25 -7.45 8.75
C GLU A 22 -1.65 -7.01 8.32
N VAL A 23 -2.35 -7.83 7.53
CA VAL A 23 -3.77 -7.56 7.16
C VAL A 23 -4.65 -7.48 8.40
N ALA A 24 -4.53 -8.43 9.33
CA ALA A 24 -5.29 -8.43 10.57
C ALA A 24 -4.98 -7.20 11.43
N LEU A 25 -3.69 -6.86 11.58
CA LEU A 25 -3.25 -5.69 12.32
C LEU A 25 -3.80 -4.41 11.69
N LEU A 26 -3.78 -4.26 10.37
CA LEU A 26 -4.32 -3.05 9.72
C LEU A 26 -5.83 -2.90 9.88
N LYS A 27 -6.58 -4.01 9.85
CA LYS A 27 -8.04 -4.01 9.98
C LYS A 27 -8.54 -3.80 11.41
N HIS A 28 -7.82 -4.28 12.42
CA HIS A 28 -8.29 -4.22 13.81
C HIS A 28 -7.77 -2.99 14.56
N GLN A 29 -8.67 -2.11 14.99
CA GLN A 29 -8.32 -0.87 15.70
C GLN A 29 -7.71 -1.09 17.10
N SER A 30 -7.94 -2.26 17.70
CA SER A 30 -7.48 -2.60 19.05
C SER A 30 -6.06 -3.18 19.02
N VAL A 31 -5.05 -2.30 19.14
CA VAL A 31 -3.66 -2.71 19.30
C VAL A 31 -3.06 -1.97 20.49
N VAL A 32 -3.64 -2.19 21.67
CA VAL A 32 -3.29 -1.43 22.89
C VAL A 32 -1.92 -1.85 23.46
N SER A 33 -1.29 -2.93 22.96
CA SER A 33 -0.03 -3.44 23.51
C SER A 33 0.88 -4.16 22.49
N HIS A 34 0.87 -3.78 21.22
CA HIS A 34 1.82 -4.36 20.24
C HIS A 34 3.12 -3.56 20.19
N PRO A 35 4.30 -4.21 20.09
CA PRO A 35 5.59 -3.51 19.95
C PRO A 35 5.62 -2.51 18.79
N LEU A 36 4.83 -2.75 17.74
CA LEU A 36 4.69 -1.87 16.57
C LEU A 36 3.49 -0.92 16.63
N GLY A 37 2.89 -0.71 17.82
CA GLY A 37 1.65 0.06 17.97
C GLY A 37 1.72 1.49 17.39
N MET A 38 2.84 2.18 17.57
CA MET A 38 3.04 3.52 16.98
C MET A 38 3.11 3.47 15.44
N LEU A 39 3.79 2.47 14.87
CA LEU A 39 3.90 2.31 13.42
C LEU A 39 2.50 2.08 12.81
N LEU A 40 1.73 1.19 13.42
CA LEU A 40 0.35 0.89 13.00
C LEU A 40 -0.57 2.12 13.13
N ALA A 41 -0.43 2.91 14.19
CA ALA A 41 -1.18 4.15 14.36
C ALA A 41 -0.84 5.18 13.27
N ASN A 42 0.46 5.35 12.96
CA ASN A 42 0.91 6.24 11.91
C ASN A 42 0.41 5.82 10.54
N TRP A 43 0.49 4.52 10.21
CA TRP A 43 -0.01 3.98 8.96
C TRP A 43 -1.51 4.23 8.82
N ARG A 44 -2.31 3.89 9.83
CA ARG A 44 -3.76 4.16 9.81
C ARG A 44 -4.07 5.65 9.65
N SER A 45 -3.32 6.53 10.30
CA SER A 45 -3.51 7.98 10.16
C SER A 45 -3.18 8.46 8.75
N LEU A 46 -2.10 7.98 8.14
CA LEU A 46 -1.74 8.34 6.76
C LEU A 46 -2.77 7.84 5.76
N ILE A 47 -3.18 6.59 5.95
CA ILE A 47 -4.07 5.88 5.04
C ILE A 47 -5.48 6.52 5.09
N ASN A 48 -6.06 6.75 6.28
CA ASN A 48 -7.43 7.26 6.45
C ASN A 48 -7.64 8.75 6.12
N LYS A 49 -6.61 9.52 5.75
CA LYS A 49 -6.74 10.99 5.56
C LYS A 49 -7.49 11.39 4.29
N VAL A 50 -7.40 10.61 3.22
CA VAL A 50 -7.91 10.99 1.88
C VAL A 50 -8.61 9.85 1.16
N TRP A 51 -8.46 8.61 1.66
CA TRP A 51 -8.83 7.41 0.93
C TRP A 51 -9.89 6.60 1.66
N VAL A 52 -10.78 5.95 0.89
CA VAL A 52 -11.50 4.76 1.34
C VAL A 52 -10.61 3.56 1.03
N ILE A 53 -10.28 2.79 2.05
CA ILE A 53 -9.27 1.73 1.93
C ILE A 53 -9.89 0.35 2.07
N GLU A 54 -9.56 -0.48 1.10
CA GLU A 54 -9.78 -1.92 1.16
C GLU A 54 -8.42 -2.60 1.37
N VAL A 55 -8.21 -3.18 2.55
CA VAL A 55 -7.04 -4.04 2.79
C VAL A 55 -7.44 -5.48 2.50
N ARG A 56 -6.69 -6.19 1.66
CA ARG A 56 -6.95 -7.61 1.37
C ARG A 56 -5.68 -8.45 1.40
N HIS A 57 -5.87 -9.69 1.80
CA HIS A 57 -4.81 -10.70 1.77
C HIS A 57 -4.69 -11.27 0.36
N ILE A 58 -3.46 -11.46 -0.12
CA ILE A 58 -3.15 -12.16 -1.37
C ILE A 58 -2.18 -13.30 -1.11
N ILE A 59 -2.06 -14.24 -2.05
CA ILE A 59 -1.01 -15.25 -1.99
C ILE A 59 0.36 -14.59 -2.21
N HIS A 60 1.39 -15.13 -1.57
CA HIS A 60 2.77 -14.62 -1.66
C HIS A 60 3.27 -14.50 -3.10
N GLU A 61 2.93 -15.48 -3.97
CA GLU A 61 3.31 -15.43 -5.38
C GLU A 61 2.67 -14.26 -6.16
N GLY A 62 1.64 -13.64 -5.61
CA GLY A 62 1.02 -12.42 -6.14
C GLY A 62 1.75 -11.13 -5.73
N ASN A 63 2.66 -11.18 -4.76
CA ASN A 63 3.37 -10.02 -4.21
C ASN A 63 4.87 -9.94 -4.63
N LYS A 64 5.29 -10.76 -5.61
CA LYS A 64 6.70 -10.90 -6.04
C LYS A 64 7.41 -9.59 -6.35
N PHE A 65 6.70 -8.59 -6.87
CA PHE A 65 7.30 -7.30 -7.18
C PHE A 65 7.72 -6.57 -5.90
N THR A 66 6.84 -6.54 -4.90
CA THR A 66 7.12 -5.96 -3.59
C THR A 66 8.25 -6.71 -2.90
N ASP A 67 8.27 -8.05 -2.98
CA ASP A 67 9.36 -8.86 -2.43
C ASP A 67 10.70 -8.54 -3.10
N HIS A 68 10.72 -8.44 -4.43
CA HIS A 68 11.92 -8.06 -5.16
C HIS A 68 12.44 -6.69 -4.73
N LEU A 69 11.55 -5.71 -4.58
CA LEU A 69 11.90 -4.37 -4.09
C LEU A 69 12.41 -4.39 -2.65
N ALA A 70 11.81 -5.18 -1.77
CA ALA A 70 12.24 -5.33 -0.38
C ALA A 70 13.64 -5.95 -0.30
N ASN A 71 13.89 -7.01 -1.08
CA ASN A 71 15.20 -7.66 -1.17
C ASN A 71 16.26 -6.70 -1.74
N LEU A 72 15.92 -5.97 -2.81
CA LEU A 72 16.82 -4.99 -3.41
C LEU A 72 17.18 -3.87 -2.42
N ALA A 73 16.21 -3.39 -1.65
CA ALA A 73 16.45 -2.41 -0.59
C ALA A 73 17.35 -2.97 0.52
N GLN A 74 17.15 -4.23 0.92
CA GLN A 74 17.99 -4.89 1.92
C GLN A 74 19.43 -5.10 1.43
N GLU A 75 19.62 -5.46 0.16
CA GLU A 75 20.93 -5.70 -0.46
C GLU A 75 21.67 -4.41 -0.80
N SER A 76 20.98 -3.27 -0.83
CA SER A 76 21.57 -1.97 -1.12
C SER A 76 22.47 -1.48 0.03
N ASN A 77 23.75 -1.88 -0.02
CA ASN A 77 24.74 -1.55 1.00
C ASN A 77 25.12 -0.06 1.10
N ASN A 78 24.71 0.80 0.14
CA ASN A 78 25.13 2.19 0.05
C ASN A 78 24.06 3.10 -0.57
N GLY A 79 23.18 3.66 0.27
CA GLY A 79 22.35 4.80 -0.12
C GLY A 79 21.27 4.50 -1.16
N PHE A 80 20.28 5.38 -1.21
CA PHE A 80 19.08 5.27 -2.03
C PHE A 80 19.37 4.84 -3.47
N ILE A 81 18.79 3.72 -3.89
CA ILE A 81 18.73 3.32 -5.31
C ILE A 81 17.49 3.99 -5.91
N ILE A 82 17.70 4.90 -6.86
CA ILE A 82 16.60 5.40 -7.69
C ILE A 82 16.33 4.32 -8.73
N LEU A 83 15.19 3.66 -8.60
CA LEU A 83 14.74 2.72 -9.62
C LEU A 83 14.20 3.52 -10.80
N GLU A 84 14.72 3.25 -11.98
CA GLU A 84 14.12 3.74 -13.21
C GLU A 84 12.68 3.24 -13.27
N SER A 85 11.78 4.16 -13.57
CA SER A 85 10.34 3.94 -13.60
C SER A 85 10.00 2.63 -14.33
N PRO A 86 9.23 1.70 -13.72
CA PRO A 86 8.82 0.46 -14.39
C PRO A 86 7.85 0.70 -15.57
N PHE A 87 7.48 1.96 -15.83
CA PHE A 87 6.41 2.34 -16.75
C PHE A 87 6.82 2.55 -18.21
N GLU A 88 8.08 2.39 -18.60
CA GLU A 88 8.44 2.52 -20.03
C GLU A 88 8.09 1.28 -20.88
N SER A 89 7.82 0.12 -20.26
CA SER A 89 7.43 -1.10 -20.99
C SER A 89 6.02 -1.61 -20.66
N CYS A 90 5.33 -1.02 -19.69
CA CYS A 90 4.00 -1.46 -19.27
C CYS A 90 2.91 -0.76 -20.11
N SER A 91 2.47 -1.40 -21.19
CA SER A 91 1.27 -0.96 -21.90
C SER A 91 0.05 -1.19 -21.01
N PHE A 92 -0.48 -0.10 -20.44
CA PHE A 92 -1.73 -0.12 -19.69
C PHE A 92 -2.86 -0.63 -20.59
N THR A 93 -3.16 -1.92 -20.49
CA THR A 93 -4.47 -2.45 -20.85
C THR A 93 -5.20 -2.76 -19.56
N ARG A 94 -6.47 -2.38 -19.56
CA ARG A 94 -7.30 -2.01 -18.41
C ARG A 94 -7.52 -3.10 -17.34
N ASN A 95 -6.86 -4.26 -17.38
CA ASN A 95 -7.17 -5.39 -16.49
C ASN A 95 -6.10 -6.51 -16.40
N ARG A 96 -4.78 -6.20 -16.42
CA ARG A 96 -3.70 -7.03 -15.81
C ARG A 96 -2.31 -6.53 -16.21
N CYS A 97 -1.42 -6.37 -15.23
CA CYS A 97 0.01 -6.54 -15.50
C CYS A 97 0.26 -8.06 -15.59
N LEU A 98 0.58 -8.56 -16.78
CA LEU A 98 1.10 -9.91 -16.95
C LEU A 98 2.63 -9.82 -16.83
N TRP A 99 3.18 -10.42 -15.76
CA TRP A 99 4.57 -10.82 -15.64
C TRP A 99 4.59 -12.29 -15.24
#